data_AF-W0FM87-F1
#
_entry.id   AF-W0FM87-F1
#
_cell.length_a   1.000
_cell.length_b   1.000
_cell.length_c   1.000
_cell.angle_alpha   90.00
_cell.angle_beta   90.00
_cell.angle_gamma   90.00
#
_symmetry.space_group_name_H-M   'P 1'
#
loop_
_entity.id
_entity.type
_entity.pdbx_description
1 polymer ?
#
loop_
_entity_poly.entity_id
_entity_poly.type
_entity_poly.pdbx_seq_one_letter_code
_entity_poly.pdbx_strand_id
1 'polypeptide(L)' 'MIKVSIIGATGYVGCELVHGFASHPEFELVHLTSRTFAGQKFSDIYPVFRGVCDIVLSDDDV' A
#
# COMPACT_ATOMS: atom_id res chain seq x y z
N MET A 1 14.93 -1.13 -10.38
CA MET A 1 13.62 -1.08 -9.70
C MET A 1 13.86 -1.31 -8.22
N ILE A 2 13.53 -0.34 -7.38
CA ILE A 2 13.72 -0.37 -5.93
C ILE A 2 12.43 -0.89 -5.31
N LYS A 3 12.54 -1.95 -4.51
CA LYS A 3 11.40 -2.55 -3.82
C LYS A 3 11.10 -1.77 -2.55
N VAL A 4 9.83 -1.43 -2.36
CA VAL A 4 9.37 -0.60 -1.25
C VAL A 4 8.28 -1.33 -0.48
N SER A 5 8.43 -1.34 0.84
CA SER A 5 7.39 -1.74 1.78
C SER A 5 6.97 -0.53 2.62
N ILE A 6 5.67 -0.39 2.87
CA ILE A 6 5.13 0.70 3.71
C ILE A 6 4.44 0.09 4.93
N ILE A 7 5.00 0.37 6.11
CA ILE A 7 4.39 0.02 7.38
C ILE A 7 3.41 1.12 7.78
N GLY A 8 2.15 0.77 8.02
CA GLY A 8 1.08 1.74 8.29
C GLY A 8 0.57 2.44 7.02
N ALA A 9 0.38 1.69 5.94
CA ALA A 9 -0.03 2.20 4.63
C ALA A 9 -1.36 2.98 4.65
N THR A 10 -2.24 2.70 5.62
CA THR A 10 -3.55 3.36 5.75
C THR A 10 -3.53 4.63 6.62
N GLY A 11 -2.34 5.09 7.06
CA GLY A 11 -2.19 6.44 7.61
C GLY A 11 -2.14 7.49 6.50
N TYR A 12 -2.38 8.77 6.81
CA TYR A 12 -2.35 9.83 5.79
C TYR A 12 -1.04 9.88 5.00
N VAL A 13 0.09 9.81 5.72
CA VAL A 13 1.42 9.77 5.07
C VAL A 13 1.63 8.47 4.30
N GLY A 14 1.20 7.33 4.87
CA GLY A 14 1.30 6.03 4.20
C GLY A 14 0.55 6.01 2.87
N CYS A 15 -0.65 6.60 2.83
CA CYS A 15 -1.47 6.69 1.63
C CYS A 15 -0.82 7.57 0.55
N GLU A 16 -0.21 8.70 0.92
CA GLU A 16 0.53 9.54 -0.03
C GLU A 16 1.79 8.87 -0.56
N LEU A 17 2.48 8.08 0.26
CA LEU A 17 3.60 7.25 -0.19
C LEU A 17 3.14 6.18 -1.19
N VAL A 18 2.02 5.50 -0.91
CA VAL A 18 1.40 4.57 -1.87
C VAL A 18 1.05 5.30 -3.16
N HIS A 19 0.47 6.50 -3.08
CA HIS A 19 0.12 7.30 -4.25
C HIS A 19 1.35 7.62 -5.11
N GLY A 20 2.41 8.13 -4.49
CA GLY A 20 3.64 8.48 -5.19
C GLY A 20 4.32 7.27 -5.83
N PHE A 21 4.38 6.14 -5.12
CA PHE A 21 5.14 4.98 -5.59
C PHE A 21 4.35 4.05 -6.54
N ALA A 22 3.03 3.97 -6.44
CA ALA A 22 2.24 3.04 -7.24
C ALA A 22 2.34 3.27 -8.76
N SER A 23 2.70 4.49 -9.18
CA SER A 23 2.86 4.84 -10.59
C SER A 23 4.31 5.22 -10.98
N HIS A 24 5.28 5.07 -10.07
CA HIS A 24 6.65 5.52 -10.33
C HIS A 24 7.48 4.44 -11.03
N PRO A 25 8.13 4.73 -12.18
CA PRO A 25 8.80 3.71 -13.00
C PRO A 25 10.00 3.03 -12.30
N GLU A 26 10.57 3.68 -11.30
CA GLU A 26 11.74 3.17 -10.58
C GLU A 26 11.40 2.38 -9.31
N PHE A 27 10.16 2.44 -8.82
CA PHE A 27 9.75 1.80 -7.57
C PHE A 27 8.72 0.71 -7.80
N GLU A 28 8.76 -0.30 -6.95
CA GLU A 28 7.78 -1.38 -6.91
C GLU A 28 7.27 -1.51 -5.47
N LEU A 29 5.97 -1.28 -5.26
CA LEU A 29 5.33 -1.58 -3.98
C LEU A 29 5.20 -3.10 -3.85
N VAL A 30 5.91 -3.68 -2.89
CA VAL A 30 5.93 -5.14 -2.69
C VAL A 30 5.14 -5.57 -1.45
N HIS A 31 4.99 -4.68 -0.47
CA HIS A 31 4.31 -4.99 0.76
C HIS A 31 3.72 -3.75 1.43
N LEU A 32 2.51 -3.87 1.97
CA LEU A 32 1.81 -2.79 2.66
C LEU A 32 1.19 -3.39 3.93
N THR A 33 1.34 -2.71 5.08
CA THR A 33 0.75 -3.18 6.34
C THR A 33 -0.33 -2.24 6.86
N SER A 34 -1.27 -2.79 7.62
CA SER A 34 -2.23 -2.03 8.43
C SER A 34 -2.81 -2.91 9.53
N ARG A 35 -2.69 -2.49 10.79
CA ARG A 35 -3.30 -3.18 11.94
C ARG A 35 -4.82 -3.26 11.85
N THR A 36 -5.47 -2.22 11.35
CA THR A 36 -6.94 -2.14 11.34
C THR A 36 -7.54 -2.84 10.12
N PHE A 37 -6.80 -2.92 9.02
CA PHE A 37 -7.32 -3.36 7.72
C PHE A 37 -6.58 -4.57 7.13
N ALA A 38 -5.82 -5.31 7.94
CA ALA A 38 -5.18 -6.55 7.52
C ALA A 38 -6.20 -7.51 6.86
N GLY A 39 -5.78 -8.16 5.77
CA GLY A 39 -6.59 -9.06 4.95
C GLY A 39 -7.44 -8.38 3.88
N GLN A 40 -7.53 -7.04 3.85
CA GLN A 40 -8.24 -6.29 2.82
C GLN A 40 -7.27 -5.75 1.77
N LYS A 41 -7.72 -5.54 0.54
CA LYS A 41 -6.90 -4.83 -0.45
C LYS A 41 -6.82 -3.36 -0.09
N PHE A 42 -5.69 -2.73 -0.37
CA PHE A 42 -5.55 -1.28 -0.21
C PHE A 42 -6.63 -0.50 -0.98
N SER A 43 -6.95 -0.94 -2.20
CA SER A 43 -7.99 -0.39 -3.06
C SER A 43 -9.43 -0.63 -2.58
N ASP A 44 -9.67 -1.56 -1.64
CA ASP A 44 -10.99 -1.72 -1.01
C ASP A 44 -11.25 -0.59 0.00
N ILE A 45 -10.19 -0.07 0.62
CA ILE A 45 -10.23 1.01 1.61
C ILE A 45 -10.20 2.37 0.90
N TYR A 46 -9.38 2.49 -0.15
CA TYR A 46 -9.25 3.69 -0.97
C TYR A 46 -9.59 3.39 -2.43
N PRO A 47 -10.88 3.49 -2.84
CA PRO A 47 -11.34 3.08 -4.17
C PRO A 47 -10.66 3.76 -5.36
N VAL A 48 -10.05 4.93 -5.16
CA VAL A 48 -9.27 5.65 -6.18
C VAL A 48 -8.06 4.84 -6.66
N PHE A 49 -7.59 3.86 -5.88
CA PHE A 49 -6.45 3.00 -6.23
C PHE A 49 -6.84 1.67 -6.90
N ARG A 50 -8.11 1.44 -7.26
CA ARG A 50 -8.49 0.21 -7.97
C ARG A 50 -7.77 0.09 -9.30
N GLY A 51 -7.13 -1.06 -9.53
CA GLY A 51 -6.29 -1.29 -10.72
C GLY A 51 -4.94 -0.55 -10.70
N VAL A 52 -4.66 0.22 -9.64
CA VAL A 52 -3.38 0.92 -9.42
C VAL A 52 -2.61 0.27 -8.28
N CYS A 53 -3.27 -0.02 -7.14
CA CYS A 53 -2.68 -0.70 -6.00
C CYS A 53 -3.70 -1.66 -5.36
N ASP A 54 -3.65 -2.92 -5.78
CA ASP A 54 -4.54 -4.00 -5.29
C ASP A 54 -3.82 -4.95 -4.31
N ILE A 55 -2.77 -4.48 -3.64
CA ILE A 55 -2.00 -5.24 -2.65
C ILE A 55 -2.89 -5.51 -1.43
N VAL A 56 -2.91 -6.76 -0.98
CA VAL A 56 -3.57 -7.17 0.27
C VAL A 56 -2.71 -6.74 1.45
N LEU A 57 -3.31 -6.02 2.38
CA LEU A 57 -2.65 -5.53 3.58
C LEU A 57 -2.38 -6.70 4.55
N SER A 58 -1.19 -6.71 5.13
CA SER A 58 -0.83 -7.58 6.26
C SER A 58 -0.92 -6.83 7.58
N ASP A 59 -0.83 -7.57 8.67
CA ASP A 59 -0.52 -6.98 9.97
C ASP A 59 0.96 -6.54 10.02
N ASP A 60 1.33 -5.68 10.97
CA ASP A 60 2.70 -5.16 11.12
C ASP A 60 3.70 -6.23 11.57
N ASP A 61 3.21 -7.34 12.12
CA ASP A 61 4.01 -8.45 12.68
C ASP A 61 4.43 -9.50 11.62
N VAL A 62 4.15 -9.27 10.34
CA VAL A 62 4.43 -10.20 9.22
C VAL A 62 5.60 -9.73 8.36
#